data_AF-A0A6H0Y4P6-F1
#
_entry.id   AF-A0A6H0Y4P6-F1
#
_cell.length_a   1.000
_cell.length_b   1.000
_cell.length_c   1.000
_cell.angle_alpha   90.00
_cell.angle_beta   90.00
_cell.angle_gamma   90.00
#
_symmetry.space_group_name_H-M   'P 1'
#
loop_
_entity.id
_entity.type
_entity.pdbx_description
1 polymer ?
#
loop_
_entity_poly.entity_id
_entity_poly.type
_entity_poly.pdbx_seq_one_letter_code
_entity_poly.pdbx_strand_id
1 'polypeptide(L)'
;MSSNNFSSSSYSYSSSSSSTTNGQTTGFSSHQQIQSNPSGTTVTSSSQNLGEAARHETRQYDAQGRELIDGPAGAQSNRISDAEQAQRDAEYEERIEEEYAKREGGA
;
A
#
# COMPACT_ATOMS: atom_id res chain seq x y z
N MET A 1 18.10 -28.23 23.97
CA MET A 1 17.22 -28.02 22.80
C MET A 1 16.66 -26.61 22.92
N SER A 2 17.30 -25.61 22.32
CA SER A 2 16.84 -24.22 22.40
C SER A 2 15.75 -23.99 21.36
N SER A 3 14.51 -23.81 21.80
CA SER A 3 13.42 -23.37 20.93
C SER A 3 13.56 -21.86 20.71
N ASN A 4 14.16 -21.45 19.59
CA ASN A 4 14.11 -20.05 19.19
C ASN A 4 12.70 -19.73 18.68
N ASN A 5 11.88 -19.11 19.53
CA ASN A 5 10.62 -18.50 19.11
C ASN A 5 10.94 -17.26 18.27
N PHE A 6 11.00 -17.42 16.95
CA PHE A 6 11.02 -16.29 16.03
C PHE A 6 9.59 -15.81 15.83
N SER A 7 9.26 -14.62 16.33
CA SER A 7 7.98 -13.96 16.05
C SER A 7 8.13 -13.18 14.74
N SER A 8 7.44 -13.64 13.69
CA SER A 8 7.27 -12.89 12.44
C SER A 8 5.81 -12.48 12.31
N SER A 9 5.58 -11.29 11.78
CA SER A 9 4.25 -10.75 11.51
C SER A 9 4.16 -10.36 10.04
N SER A 10 3.03 -10.67 9.40
CA SER A 10 2.78 -10.31 8.02
C SER A 10 1.41 -9.67 7.89
N TYR A 11 1.35 -8.54 7.20
CA TYR A 11 0.13 -7.80 6.92
C TYR A 11 0.01 -7.60 5.42
N SER A 12 -1.18 -7.77 4.88
CA SER A 12 -1.47 -7.49 3.48
C SER A 12 -2.72 -6.63 3.38
N TYR A 13 -2.64 -5.64 2.51
CA TYR A 13 -3.71 -4.72 2.18
C TYR A 13 -3.84 -4.72 0.65
N SER A 14 -5.07 -4.73 0.17
CA SER A 14 -5.36 -4.59 -1.25
C SER A 14 -6.56 -3.68 -1.40
N SER A 15 -6.50 -2.79 -2.39
CA SER A 15 -7.58 -1.89 -2.75
C SER A 15 -7.75 -1.90 -4.26
N SER A 16 -8.98 -1.92 -4.73
CA SER A 16 -9.27 -1.75 -6.14
C SER A 16 -10.52 -0.90 -6.32
N SER A 17 -10.51 -0.11 -7.38
CA SER A 17 -11.63 0.73 -7.78
C SER A 17 -11.77 0.67 -9.29
N SER A 18 -13.00 0.66 -9.77
CA SER A 18 -13.31 0.82 -11.18
C SER A 18 -14.54 1.71 -11.32
N SER A 19 -14.52 2.55 -12.35
CA SER A 19 -15.63 3.43 -12.68
C SER A 19 -15.86 3.40 -14.18
N THR A 20 -17.13 3.47 -14.57
CA THR A 20 -17.54 3.43 -15.97
C THR A 20 -18.39 4.65 -16.26
N THR A 21 -17.92 5.52 -17.14
CA THR A 21 -18.65 6.74 -17.52
C THR A 21 -18.67 6.83 -19.04
N ASN A 22 -19.86 6.98 -19.62
CA ASN A 22 -20.07 7.06 -21.08
C ASN A 22 -19.38 5.92 -21.87
N GLY A 23 -19.39 4.69 -21.31
CA GLY A 23 -18.78 3.51 -21.94
C GLY A 23 -17.26 3.41 -21.81
N GLN A 24 -16.61 4.37 -21.13
CA GLN A 24 -15.19 4.34 -20.87
C GLN A 24 -14.94 3.87 -19.44
N THR A 25 -14.18 2.79 -19.30
CA THR A 25 -13.83 2.22 -17.99
C THR A 25 -12.47 2.75 -17.56
N THR A 26 -12.42 3.34 -16.37
CA THR A 26 -11.17 3.59 -15.66
C THR A 26 -11.14 2.72 -14.41
N GLY A 27 -9.94 2.43 -13.93
CA GLY A 27 -9.79 1.65 -12.72
C GLY A 27 -8.38 1.71 -12.19
N PHE A 28 -8.25 1.34 -10.94
CA PHE A 28 -7.01 1.32 -10.21
C PHE A 28 -7.01 0.09 -9.29
N SER A 29 -5.86 -0.57 -9.17
CA SER A 29 -5.63 -1.57 -8.14
C SER A 29 -4.32 -1.25 -7.43
N SER A 30 -4.30 -1.50 -6.13
CA SER A 30 -3.12 -1.39 -5.29
C SER A 30 -3.08 -2.59 -4.35
N HIS A 31 -1.87 -3.05 -4.09
CA HIS A 31 -1.58 -4.09 -3.13
C HIS A 31 -0.34 -3.68 -2.34
N GLN A 32 -0.37 -3.90 -1.03
CA GLN A 32 0.78 -3.73 -0.16
C GLN A 32 0.89 -4.94 0.75
N GLN A 33 2.10 -5.43 0.92
CA GLN A 33 2.42 -6.48 1.85
C GLN A 33 3.60 -6.03 2.71
N ILE A 34 3.42 -6.16 4.02
CA ILE A 34 4.40 -5.83 5.04
C ILE A 34 4.77 -7.13 5.73
N GLN A 35 6.06 -7.44 5.78
CA GLN A 35 6.58 -8.60 6.47
C GLN A 35 7.64 -8.16 7.45
N SER A 36 7.34 -8.29 8.74
CA SER A 36 8.25 -7.95 9.84
C SER A 36 8.80 -9.21 10.48
N ASN A 37 10.11 -9.23 10.66
CA ASN A 37 10.86 -10.27 11.36
C ASN A 37 11.88 -9.62 12.30
N PRO A 38 12.54 -10.37 13.19
CA PRO A 38 13.53 -9.80 14.12
C PRO A 38 14.74 -9.14 13.44
N SER A 39 15.01 -9.43 12.16
CA SER A 39 16.08 -8.80 11.38
C SER A 39 15.66 -7.49 10.72
N GLY A 40 14.36 -7.22 10.57
CA GLY A 40 13.87 -6.05 9.84
C GLY A 40 12.45 -6.19 9.32
N THR A 41 12.02 -5.20 8.53
CA THR A 41 10.71 -5.17 7.88
C THR A 41 10.87 -5.03 6.38
N THR A 42 10.18 -5.84 5.60
CA THR A 42 10.09 -5.71 4.15
C THR A 42 8.69 -5.24 3.78
N VAL A 43 8.61 -4.17 3.00
CA VAL A 43 7.37 -3.64 2.45
C VAL A 43 7.41 -3.80 0.94
N THR A 44 6.53 -4.62 0.40
CA THR A 44 6.31 -4.74 -1.04
C THR A 44 5.00 -4.05 -1.40
N SER A 45 5.03 -3.18 -2.40
CA SER A 45 3.83 -2.51 -2.91
C SER A 45 3.72 -2.72 -4.42
N SER A 46 2.49 -2.88 -4.89
CA SER A 46 2.16 -2.82 -6.30
C SER A 46 0.98 -1.89 -6.54
N SER A 47 1.02 -1.18 -7.65
CA SER A 47 -0.08 -0.32 -8.09
C SER A 47 -0.23 -0.40 -9.59
N GLN A 48 -1.47 -0.40 -10.07
CA GLN A 48 -1.78 -0.51 -11.48
C GLN A 48 -3.01 0.31 -11.81
N ASN A 49 -2.87 1.22 -12.78
CA ASN A 49 -4.03 1.82 -13.45
C ASN A 49 -4.52 0.89 -14.55
N LEU A 50 -5.82 0.88 -14.79
CA LEU A 50 -6.45 0.09 -15.83
C LEU A 50 -5.94 0.54 -17.20
N GLY A 51 -5.27 -0.36 -17.91
CA GLY A 51 -4.64 -0.09 -19.21
C GLY A 51 -3.17 0.33 -19.13
N GLU A 52 -2.59 0.48 -17.93
CA GLU A 52 -1.17 0.76 -17.74
C GLU A 52 -0.40 -0.46 -17.20
N ALA A 53 0.93 -0.40 -17.31
CA ALA A 53 1.81 -1.38 -16.68
C ALA A 53 1.74 -1.27 -15.16
N ALA A 54 1.74 -2.42 -14.48
CA ALA A 54 1.83 -2.46 -13.03
C ALA A 54 3.20 -1.94 -12.56
N ARG A 55 3.18 -1.08 -11.53
CA ARG A 55 4.38 -0.59 -10.85
C ARG A 55 4.59 -1.43 -9.60
N HIS A 56 5.81 -1.92 -9.41
CA HIS A 56 6.21 -2.68 -8.23
C HIS A 56 7.30 -1.93 -7.50
N GLU A 57 7.20 -1.88 -6.18
CA GLU A 57 8.17 -1.28 -5.30
C GLU A 57 8.45 -2.21 -4.13
N THR A 58 9.70 -2.25 -3.68
CA THR A 58 10.12 -3.06 -2.54
C THR A 58 11.05 -2.21 -1.70
N ARG A 59 10.68 -2.01 -0.44
CA ARG A 59 11.47 -1.30 0.56
C ARG A 59 11.83 -2.26 1.68
N GLN A 60 13.06 -2.19 2.14
CA GLN A 60 13.54 -3.00 3.25
C GLN A 60 13.95 -2.05 4.37
N TYR A 61 13.67 -2.43 5.60
CA TYR A 61 13.96 -1.67 6.81
C TYR A 61 14.70 -2.57 7.77
N ASP A 62 15.71 -2.02 8.46
CA ASP A 62 16.41 -2.72 9.53
C ASP A 62 15.55 -2.83 10.79
N ALA A 63 16.04 -3.58 11.78
CA ALA A 63 15.35 -3.73 13.07
C ALA A 63 15.22 -2.41 13.87
N GLN A 64 15.93 -1.34 13.47
CA GLN A 64 15.84 -0.01 14.06
C GLN A 64 14.89 0.91 13.26
N GLY A 65 14.22 0.38 12.22
CA GLY A 65 13.29 1.10 11.36
C GLY A 65 13.95 1.96 10.28
N ARG A 66 15.26 1.81 10.03
CA ARG A 66 15.98 2.56 8.98
C ARG A 66 15.90 1.79 7.68
N GLU A 67 15.63 2.50 6.60
CA GLU A 67 15.57 1.90 5.26
C GLU A 67 16.95 1.35 4.83
N LEU A 68 16.99 0.06 4.51
CA LEU A 68 18.12 -0.65 3.92
C LEU A 68 18.09 -0.42 2.41
N ILE A 69 18.81 0.62 1.97
CA ILE A 69 18.99 0.91 0.54
C ILE A 69 20.05 -0.07 0.00
N ASP A 70 19.62 -1.17 -0.60
CA ASP A 70 20.50 -2.07 -1.36
C ASP A 70 20.64 -1.55 -2.82
N GLY A 71 21.83 -1.64 -3.41
CA GLY A 71 22.38 -0.76 -4.47
C GLY A 71 21.77 -0.76 -5.91
N PRO A 72 22.56 -0.40 -6.94
CA PRO A 72 22.36 0.80 -7.76
C PRO A 72 21.57 0.58 -9.06
N ALA A 73 20.26 0.87 -9.07
CA ALA A 73 19.51 1.31 -10.25
C ALA A 73 18.04 1.58 -9.88
N GLY A 74 17.65 2.85 -9.87
CA GLY A 74 16.34 3.21 -10.41
C GLY A 74 15.10 2.96 -9.57
N ALA A 75 15.10 3.36 -8.30
CA ALA A 75 13.89 3.93 -7.73
C ALA A 75 14.30 5.24 -7.08
N GLN A 76 13.91 6.34 -7.73
CA GLN A 76 13.99 7.65 -7.12
C GLN A 76 13.54 7.55 -5.68
N SER A 77 14.26 8.24 -4.82
CA SER A 77 13.82 8.75 -3.54
C SER A 77 12.46 9.45 -3.71
N ASN A 78 11.39 8.67 -3.91
CA ASN A 78 10.03 9.07 -3.65
C ASN A 78 9.94 9.00 -2.14
N ARG A 79 10.50 10.04 -1.51
CA ARG A 79 10.06 10.48 -0.20
C ARG A 79 8.56 10.64 -0.34
N ILE A 80 7.80 9.59 -0.05
CA ILE A 80 6.38 9.72 0.26
C ILE A 80 6.43 10.65 1.45
N SER A 81 6.18 11.92 1.18
CA SER A 81 6.06 12.92 2.23
C SER A 81 4.84 12.46 3.02
N ASP A 82 4.89 12.48 4.35
CA ASP A 82 3.73 12.15 5.20
C ASP A 82 2.43 12.81 4.70
N ALA A 83 2.55 13.98 4.06
CA ALA A 83 1.47 14.68 3.37
C ALA A 83 0.80 13.90 2.21
N GLU A 84 1.55 13.21 1.35
CA GLU A 84 0.97 12.43 0.24
C GLU A 84 0.29 11.16 0.75
N GLN A 85 0.80 10.56 1.82
CA GLN A 85 0.17 9.39 2.43
C GLN A 85 -1.09 9.80 3.18
N ALA A 86 -1.04 10.88 3.97
CA ALA A 86 -2.20 11.45 4.64
C ALA A 86 -3.29 11.90 3.66
N GLN A 87 -2.93 12.45 2.49
CA GLN A 87 -3.91 12.79 1.46
C GLN A 87 -4.57 11.55 0.85
N ARG A 88 -3.80 10.51 0.53
CA ARG A 88 -4.35 9.25 0.00
C ARG A 88 -5.21 8.52 1.02
N ASP A 89 -4.80 8.55 2.29
CA ASP A 89 -5.53 7.96 3.41
C ASP A 89 -6.82 8.77 3.72
N ALA A 90 -6.77 10.10 3.66
CA ALA A 90 -7.95 10.95 3.80
C ALA A 90 -8.95 10.78 2.65
N GLU A 91 -8.47 10.73 1.40
CA GLU A 91 -9.33 10.41 0.26
C GLU A 91 -9.92 8.99 0.36
N TYR A 92 -9.23 8.07 1.03
CA TYR A 92 -9.73 6.72 1.28
C TYR A 92 -10.81 6.72 2.36
N GLU A 93 -10.61 7.44 3.47
CA GLU A 93 -11.63 7.63 4.51
C GLU A 93 -12.88 8.32 3.97
N GLU A 94 -12.77 9.44 3.23
CA GLU A 94 -13.93 10.13 2.64
C GLU A 94 -14.74 9.20 1.72
N ARG A 95 -14.07 8.38 0.90
CA ARG A 95 -14.75 7.45 -0.01
C ARG A 95 -15.43 6.28 0.72
N ILE A 96 -14.86 5.83 1.84
CA ILE A 96 -15.48 4.82 2.71
C ILE A 96 -16.72 5.41 3.42
N GLU A 97 -16.64 6.68 3.86
CA GLU A 97 -17.75 7.38 4.50
C GLU A 97 -18.90 7.66 3.53
N GLU A 98 -18.63 8.03 2.27
CA GLU A 98 -19.68 8.21 1.24
C GLU A 98 -20.45 6.91 0.95
N GLU A 99 -19.76 5.76 0.94
CA GLU A 99 -20.37 4.43 0.79
C GLU A 99 -21.26 4.06 1.98
N TYR A 100 -20.85 4.39 3.21
CA TYR A 100 -21.67 4.18 4.41
C TYR A 100 -22.91 5.08 4.45
N ALA A 101 -22.76 6.35 4.09
CA ALA A 101 -23.86 7.31 4.05
C ALA A 101 -24.97 6.88 3.07
N LYS A 102 -24.61 6.25 1.94
CA LYS A 102 -25.56 5.79 0.92
C LYS A 102 -26.40 4.58 1.33
N ARG A 103 -25.95 3.82 2.36
CA ARG A 103 -26.62 2.59 2.83
C ARG A 103 -27.43 2.77 4.12
N GLU A 104 -27.13 3.77 4.95
CA GLU A 104 -27.88 4.05 6.20
C GLU A 104 -28.60 5.42 6.22
N GLY A 105 -28.36 6.31 5.24
CA GLY A 105 -28.88 7.68 5.22
C GLY A 105 -30.10 7.90 4.32
N GLY A 106 -31.17 7.14 4.53
CA GLY A 106 -32.51 7.60 4.17
C GLY A 106 -33.09 8.42 5.32
N ALA A 107 -32.79 9.72 5.35
CA ALA A 107 -33.52 10.74 6.10
C ALA A 107 -33.48 12.08 5.34
#